data_AF-A0A397BL99-F1
#
_entry.id   AF-A0A397BL99-F1
#
_cell.length_a   1.000
_cell.length_b   1.000
_cell.length_c   1.000
_cell.angle_alpha   90.00
_cell.angle_beta   90.00
_cell.angle_gamma   90.00
#
_symmetry.space_group_name_H-M   'P 1'
#
loop_
_entity.id
_entity.type
_entity.pdbx_description
1 polymer ?
#
loop_
_entity_poly.entity_id
_entity_poly.type
_entity_poly.pdbx_seq_one_letter_code
_entity_poly.pdbx_strand_id
1 'polypeptide(L)'
;MEFTQRPSSLSSVGLAPPAPAATNQQNVRYYHPAVLSQIREDCMAQKLHLRASEFTEIKDMVLWTGTFNVNAKKPVSIAESAKLLSWLRATHENDQLSPDIVAVGFQEIVDLNAVNVVVNNMSGPRSAQWEESILAALNTHMSDQAYEVVLHKHLVGILLLVFVKRNHLPFITDVVGSTAGVGIMGMMGNKGGVAVRMTLYDSTIVFVCSHLAAHTHNVAGRNADFANILAKIEFRDSVFDEMNPSGFVLFVLCDRILWKAKADTVALQHYGAAMELDMSDHKPVAALFHLKVKYEVDDKKEAVQREISRELDKWESDNKPKVIDHPSHYVIL
;
A
#
# COMPACT_ATOMS: atom_id res chain seq x y z
N MET A 1 21.19 -1.44 -78.51
CA MET A 1 20.65 -2.02 -79.76
C MET A 1 19.18 -1.71 -79.79
N GLU A 2 18.69 -1.08 -80.85
CA GLU A 2 17.25 -0.89 -81.09
C GLU A 2 16.70 -2.03 -81.95
N PHE A 3 15.45 -2.42 -81.69
CA PHE A 3 14.43 -2.77 -82.68
C PHE A 3 13.10 -2.24 -82.09
N THR A 4 12.31 -1.33 -82.67
CA THR A 4 11.77 -1.17 -84.05
C THR A 4 10.85 -2.34 -84.47
N GLN A 5 9.68 -2.19 -85.11
CA GLN A 5 8.88 -1.04 -85.64
C GLN A 5 7.41 -1.57 -85.93
N ARG A 6 6.32 -0.86 -86.31
CA ARG A 6 5.99 0.55 -86.70
C ARG A 6 4.51 0.90 -86.25
N PRO A 7 3.55 1.62 -86.93
CA PRO A 7 2.41 2.28 -86.24
C PRO A 7 0.96 2.08 -86.78
N SER A 8 -0.06 2.49 -86.01
CA SER A 8 -1.39 2.94 -86.51
C SER A 8 -2.18 3.67 -85.39
N SER A 9 -3.18 4.55 -85.63
CA SER A 9 -3.40 5.53 -86.71
C SER A 9 -4.56 6.46 -86.33
N LEU A 10 -4.32 7.78 -86.29
CA LEU A 10 -5.27 8.91 -86.44
C LEU A 10 -6.75 8.81 -85.96
N SER A 11 -7.05 9.65 -84.95
CA SER A 11 -8.23 10.54 -84.85
C SER A 11 -9.68 10.02 -84.92
N SER A 12 -10.42 10.28 -83.84
CA SER A 12 -11.81 10.77 -83.91
C SER A 12 -12.10 11.73 -82.74
N VAL A 13 -13.09 12.61 -82.89
CA VAL A 13 -13.48 13.62 -81.88
C VAL A 13 -14.65 13.09 -81.05
N GLY A 14 -14.58 13.19 -79.72
CA GLY A 14 -15.64 12.74 -78.81
C GLY A 14 -15.66 13.53 -77.51
N LEU A 15 -16.85 13.94 -77.09
CA LEU A 15 -17.12 14.78 -75.90
C LEU A 15 -16.55 14.18 -74.61
N ALA A 16 -16.07 15.04 -73.70
CA ALA A 16 -15.66 14.63 -72.37
C ALA A 16 -16.87 14.16 -71.52
N PRO A 17 -16.71 13.16 -70.65
CA PRO A 17 -17.75 12.74 -69.71
C PRO A 17 -18.01 13.83 -68.66
N PRO A 18 -19.23 13.92 -68.09
CA PRO A 18 -19.52 14.86 -67.02
C PRO A 18 -18.70 14.53 -65.77
N ALA A 19 -18.29 15.57 -65.03
CA ALA A 19 -17.56 15.40 -63.77
C ALA A 19 -18.41 14.63 -62.73
N PRO A 20 -17.79 13.81 -61.87
CA PRO A 20 -18.50 13.15 -60.79
C PRO A 20 -19.13 14.20 -59.86
N ALA A 21 -20.40 13.99 -59.49
CA ALA A 21 -21.09 14.89 -58.58
C ALA A 21 -20.35 14.97 -57.24
N ALA A 22 -20.09 16.19 -56.77
CA ALA A 22 -19.39 16.41 -55.50
C ALA A 22 -20.24 15.89 -54.34
N THR A 23 -19.87 14.71 -53.81
CA THR A 23 -20.44 14.18 -52.58
C THR A 23 -20.07 15.11 -51.44
N ASN A 24 -21.06 15.86 -50.96
CA ASN A 24 -20.91 16.84 -49.91
C ASN A 24 -20.65 16.08 -48.58
N GLN A 25 -19.39 15.77 -48.30
CA GLN A 25 -18.96 15.14 -47.06
C GLN A 25 -19.19 16.13 -45.91
N GLN A 26 -20.37 16.04 -45.31
CA GLN A 26 -20.65 16.71 -44.04
C GLN A 26 -19.56 16.31 -43.03
N ASN A 27 -18.92 17.30 -42.41
CA ASN A 27 -17.94 17.09 -41.33
C ASN A 27 -18.63 16.65 -40.03
N VAL A 28 -19.32 15.51 -40.08
CA VAL A 28 -19.84 14.82 -38.92
C VAL A 28 -18.62 14.36 -38.11
N ARG A 29 -18.39 15.01 -36.96
CA ARG A 29 -17.35 14.58 -36.02
C ARG A 29 -17.76 13.23 -35.41
N TYR A 30 -17.33 12.16 -36.06
CA TYR A 30 -17.63 10.80 -35.64
C TYR A 30 -16.71 10.40 -34.49
N TYR A 31 -17.06 10.84 -33.28
CA TYR A 31 -16.38 10.42 -32.06
C TYR A 31 -16.58 8.92 -31.85
N HIS A 32 -15.48 8.16 -31.82
CA HIS A 32 -15.53 6.71 -31.65
C HIS A 32 -16.15 6.34 -30.29
N PRO A 33 -17.14 5.41 -30.20
CA PRO A 33 -17.88 5.18 -28.96
C PRO A 33 -17.02 4.88 -27.73
N ALA A 34 -15.93 4.11 -27.87
CA ALA A 34 -15.02 3.83 -26.77
C ALA A 34 -14.28 5.08 -26.25
N VAL A 35 -14.03 6.08 -27.10
CA VAL A 35 -13.42 7.37 -26.70
C VAL A 35 -14.42 8.20 -25.89
N LEU A 36 -15.71 8.15 -26.24
CA LEU A 36 -16.76 8.80 -25.43
C LEU A 36 -16.96 8.10 -24.08
N SER A 37 -16.86 6.76 -24.02
CA SER A 37 -16.87 6.01 -22.76
C SER A 37 -15.71 6.44 -21.86
N GLN A 38 -14.48 6.43 -22.40
CA GLN A 38 -13.29 6.86 -21.64
C GLN A 38 -13.42 8.28 -21.12
N ILE A 39 -13.82 9.25 -21.96
CA ILE A 39 -14.02 10.65 -21.52
C ILE A 39 -15.08 10.76 -20.40
N ARG A 40 -16.14 9.94 -20.44
CA ARG A 40 -17.17 9.90 -19.39
C ARG A 40 -16.64 9.26 -18.10
N GLU A 41 -15.88 8.17 -18.21
CA GLU A 41 -15.23 7.48 -17.09
C GLU A 41 -14.19 8.37 -16.39
N ASP A 42 -13.34 9.05 -17.17
CA ASP A 42 -12.35 10.03 -16.69
C ASP A 42 -13.04 11.21 -15.99
N CYS A 43 -14.12 11.75 -16.56
CA CYS A 43 -14.89 12.85 -15.98
C CYS A 43 -15.64 12.43 -14.69
N MET A 44 -16.17 11.21 -14.65
CA MET A 44 -16.77 10.60 -13.46
C MET A 44 -15.72 10.46 -12.34
N ALA A 45 -14.54 9.91 -12.64
CA ALA A 45 -13.43 9.78 -11.70
C ALA A 45 -12.95 11.14 -11.19
N GLN A 46 -12.79 12.14 -12.07
CA GLN A 46 -12.38 13.49 -11.69
C GLN A 46 -13.42 14.18 -10.78
N LYS A 47 -14.71 14.10 -11.10
CA LYS A 47 -15.78 14.64 -10.27
C LYS A 47 -15.88 13.94 -8.91
N LEU A 48 -15.70 12.62 -8.85
CA LEU A 48 -15.65 11.88 -7.59
C LEU A 48 -14.47 12.31 -6.72
N HIS A 49 -13.29 12.46 -7.31
CA HIS A 49 -12.10 12.94 -6.59
C HIS A 49 -12.32 14.34 -5.98
N LEU A 50 -12.95 15.25 -6.73
CA LEU A 50 -13.29 16.59 -6.23
C LEU A 50 -14.38 16.59 -5.14
N ARG A 51 -15.27 15.60 -5.13
CA ARG A 51 -16.34 15.42 -4.12
C ARG A 51 -15.97 14.44 -2.98
N ALA A 52 -14.71 14.00 -2.89
CA ALA A 52 -14.29 12.94 -1.96
C ALA A 52 -14.62 13.23 -0.48
N SER A 53 -14.56 14.49 -0.05
CA SER A 53 -14.92 14.92 1.31
C SER A 53 -16.39 14.69 1.70
N GLU A 54 -17.27 14.37 0.74
CA GLU A 54 -18.68 14.07 1.01
C GLU A 54 -18.91 12.59 1.39
N PHE A 55 -18.00 11.70 0.98
CA PHE A 55 -18.05 10.27 1.27
C PHE A 55 -16.86 9.73 2.09
N THR A 56 -15.77 10.49 2.25
CA THR A 56 -14.65 10.13 3.14
C THR A 56 -14.89 10.61 4.58
N GLU A 57 -14.89 9.68 5.53
CA GLU A 57 -14.78 9.93 6.97
C GLU A 57 -13.33 9.78 7.46
N ILE A 58 -13.04 10.29 8.65
CA ILE A 58 -11.78 10.04 9.37
C ILE A 58 -12.08 9.18 10.60
N LYS A 59 -11.33 8.10 10.77
CA LYS A 59 -11.32 7.27 11.98
C LYS A 59 -10.02 7.51 12.73
N ASP A 60 -10.14 7.98 13.97
CA ASP A 60 -9.03 7.98 14.93
C ASP A 60 -8.80 6.53 15.40
N MET A 61 -7.56 6.05 15.29
CA MET A 61 -7.12 4.68 15.61
C MET A 61 -5.90 4.71 16.54
N VAL A 62 -5.78 3.74 17.42
CA VAL A 62 -4.60 3.55 18.28
C VAL A 62 -3.67 2.50 17.67
N LEU A 63 -2.43 2.91 17.36
CA LEU A 63 -1.35 2.00 16.99
C LEU A 63 -0.38 1.86 18.16
N TRP A 64 -0.11 0.62 18.57
CA TRP A 64 1.10 0.28 19.32
C TRP A 64 2.12 -0.36 18.39
N THR A 65 3.39 0.02 18.51
CA THR A 65 4.46 -0.71 17.85
C THR A 65 5.69 -0.82 18.73
N GLY A 66 6.41 -1.93 18.61
CA GLY A 66 7.55 -2.23 19.45
C GLY A 66 8.66 -2.94 18.68
N THR A 67 9.89 -2.80 19.16
CA THR A 67 11.07 -3.47 18.62
C THR A 67 11.89 -4.12 19.72
N PHE A 68 12.45 -5.31 19.46
CA PHE A 68 13.24 -6.04 20.45
C PHE A 68 14.25 -7.01 19.82
N ASN A 69 15.55 -6.76 20.04
CA ASN A 69 16.57 -7.78 19.83
C ASN A 69 16.53 -8.83 20.95
N VAL A 70 16.24 -10.07 20.59
CA VAL A 70 16.02 -11.19 21.53
C VAL A 70 17.18 -12.17 21.59
N ASN A 71 18.36 -11.89 21.03
CA ASN A 71 19.62 -12.63 21.24
C ASN A 71 19.47 -14.17 21.34
N ALA A 72 18.90 -14.76 20.28
CA ALA A 72 18.57 -16.18 20.10
C ALA A 72 17.61 -16.83 21.12
N LYS A 73 17.11 -16.07 22.10
CA LYS A 73 16.27 -16.56 23.20
C LYS A 73 14.93 -17.07 22.68
N LYS A 74 14.30 -17.93 23.48
CA LYS A 74 12.93 -18.39 23.23
C LYS A 74 11.94 -17.32 23.71
N PRO A 75 10.76 -17.20 23.08
CA PRO A 75 9.64 -16.48 23.69
C PRO A 75 9.23 -17.12 25.03
N VAL A 76 8.49 -16.38 25.84
CA VAL A 76 7.81 -16.94 27.02
C VAL A 76 6.72 -17.92 26.57
N SER A 77 6.41 -18.92 27.40
CA SER A 77 5.32 -19.86 27.07
C SER A 77 3.95 -19.15 27.07
N ILE A 78 2.95 -19.73 26.40
CA ILE A 78 1.58 -19.20 26.36
C ILE A 78 1.01 -18.97 27.77
N ALA A 79 1.30 -19.88 28.71
CA ALA A 79 0.90 -19.77 30.12
C ALA A 79 1.64 -18.68 30.91
N GLU A 80 2.74 -18.14 30.37
CA GLU A 80 3.53 -17.05 30.93
C GLU A 80 3.42 -15.75 30.11
N SER A 81 2.54 -15.71 29.10
CA SER A 81 2.38 -14.58 28.17
C SER A 81 2.09 -13.25 28.87
N ALA A 82 1.47 -13.28 30.06
CA ALA A 82 1.35 -12.15 30.99
C ALA A 82 2.66 -11.38 31.25
N LYS A 83 3.83 -12.05 31.21
CA LYS A 83 5.14 -11.39 31.38
C LYS A 83 5.41 -10.32 30.31
N LEU A 84 4.86 -10.48 29.12
CA LEU A 84 5.00 -9.54 28.00
C LEU A 84 4.21 -8.23 28.23
N LEU A 85 3.28 -8.19 29.20
CA LEU A 85 2.53 -6.97 29.54
C LEU A 85 3.44 -5.85 30.04
N SER A 86 4.55 -6.18 30.70
CA SER A 86 5.61 -5.23 31.08
C SER A 86 6.21 -4.46 29.90
N TRP A 87 5.99 -4.92 28.66
CA TRP A 87 6.34 -4.25 27.41
C TRP A 87 5.11 -3.77 26.63
N LEU A 88 4.11 -4.63 26.44
CA LEU A 88 2.88 -4.30 25.71
C LEU A 88 2.08 -3.17 26.37
N ARG A 89 2.07 -3.09 27.71
CA ARG A 89 1.45 -1.99 28.49
C ARG A 89 2.44 -0.92 28.98
N ALA A 90 3.74 -1.00 28.65
CA ALA A 90 4.76 -0.04 29.09
C ALA A 90 4.45 1.44 28.72
N THR A 91 3.55 1.61 27.75
CA THR A 91 3.13 2.87 27.17
C THR A 91 1.87 3.48 27.80
N HIS A 92 1.30 2.87 28.86
CA HIS A 92 -0.01 3.22 29.42
C HIS A 92 0.04 3.70 30.88
N GLU A 93 -0.27 4.98 31.10
CA GLU A 93 -0.70 5.50 32.42
C GLU A 93 -2.21 5.28 32.66
N ASN A 94 -2.97 4.97 31.60
CA ASN A 94 -4.40 4.67 31.66
C ASN A 94 -4.70 3.29 31.04
N ASP A 95 -5.22 2.38 31.85
CA ASP A 95 -5.53 0.97 31.50
C ASP A 95 -6.69 0.77 30.49
N GLN A 96 -7.34 1.85 30.02
CA GLN A 96 -8.63 1.77 29.31
C GLN A 96 -8.58 1.72 27.78
N LEU A 97 -7.42 1.94 27.15
CA LEU A 97 -7.29 1.98 25.68
C LEU A 97 -6.37 0.86 25.18
N SER A 98 -6.97 -0.25 24.76
CA SER A 98 -6.26 -1.29 24.01
C SER A 98 -6.01 -0.84 22.56
N PRO A 99 -4.81 -1.05 21.97
CA PRO A 99 -4.51 -0.64 20.60
C PRO A 99 -5.39 -1.32 19.55
N ASP A 100 -5.77 -0.64 18.48
CA ASP A 100 -6.50 -1.22 17.35
C ASP A 100 -5.57 -2.00 16.41
N ILE A 101 -4.32 -1.54 16.29
CA ILE A 101 -3.23 -2.15 15.52
C ILE A 101 -2.04 -2.40 16.45
N VAL A 102 -1.39 -3.55 16.32
CA VAL A 102 -0.16 -3.90 17.04
C VAL A 102 0.88 -4.41 16.04
N ALA A 103 2.03 -3.73 15.93
CA ALA A 103 3.12 -4.13 15.04
C ALA A 103 4.42 -4.39 15.81
N VAL A 104 4.96 -5.62 15.73
CA VAL A 104 6.11 -6.07 16.55
C VAL A 104 7.28 -6.50 15.67
N GLY A 105 8.42 -5.81 15.81
CA GLY A 105 9.65 -6.09 15.08
C GLY A 105 10.70 -6.75 15.98
N PHE A 106 11.04 -8.02 15.71
CA PHE A 106 12.09 -8.73 16.45
C PHE A 106 13.39 -8.85 15.64
N GLN A 107 14.51 -8.82 16.35
CA GLN A 107 15.84 -9.10 15.84
C GLN A 107 16.48 -10.29 16.59
N GLU A 108 17.30 -11.07 15.89
CA GLU A 108 18.00 -12.26 16.43
C GLU A 108 17.08 -13.31 17.08
N ILE A 109 15.92 -13.61 16.48
CA ILE A 109 15.04 -14.69 16.99
C ILE A 109 15.77 -16.05 17.06
N VAL A 110 16.75 -16.26 16.18
CA VAL A 110 17.69 -17.39 16.16
C VAL A 110 19.13 -16.87 16.18
N ASP A 111 20.05 -17.69 16.69
CA ASP A 111 21.50 -17.45 16.66
C ASP A 111 21.98 -17.30 15.20
N LEU A 112 22.57 -16.14 14.90
CA LEU A 112 22.98 -15.71 13.56
C LEU A 112 24.29 -16.33 13.04
N ASN A 113 24.85 -17.35 13.71
CA ASN A 113 26.04 -18.04 13.20
C ASN A 113 25.81 -18.62 11.80
N ALA A 114 26.86 -18.65 10.96
CA ALA A 114 26.73 -18.97 9.54
C ALA A 114 26.21 -20.39 9.26
N VAL A 115 26.39 -21.34 10.19
CA VAL A 115 25.84 -22.70 10.07
C VAL A 115 24.32 -22.67 10.27
N ASN A 116 23.83 -21.92 11.26
CA ASN A 116 22.38 -21.76 11.46
C ASN A 116 21.70 -21.11 10.27
N VAL A 117 22.28 -20.04 9.72
CA VAL A 117 21.72 -19.28 8.59
C VAL A 117 21.56 -20.13 7.31
N VAL A 118 22.38 -21.17 7.14
CA VAL A 118 22.44 -21.99 5.91
C VAL A 118 21.87 -23.41 6.10
N VAL A 119 21.94 -23.98 7.30
CA VAL A 119 21.65 -25.41 7.55
C VAL A 119 20.46 -25.62 8.50
N ASN A 120 20.34 -24.84 9.57
CA ASN A 120 19.29 -25.03 10.58
C ASN A 120 18.07 -24.14 10.28
N ASN A 121 17.04 -24.70 9.64
CA ASN A 121 15.76 -24.03 9.37
C ASN A 121 14.89 -23.81 10.65
N MET A 122 15.50 -23.32 11.72
CA MET A 122 14.85 -23.02 13.00
C MET A 122 14.09 -21.70 12.99
N SER A 123 14.33 -20.83 12.00
CA SER A 123 13.74 -19.50 11.88
C SER A 123 12.22 -19.53 11.85
N GLY A 124 11.62 -20.35 10.99
CA GLY A 124 10.16 -20.51 10.88
C GLY A 124 9.49 -21.07 12.15
N PRO A 125 9.95 -22.21 12.69
CA PRO A 125 9.46 -22.75 13.96
C PRO A 125 9.62 -21.76 15.13
N ARG A 126 10.68 -20.95 15.13
CA ARG A 126 10.90 -19.92 16.15
C ARG A 126 9.99 -18.71 15.96
N SER A 127 9.76 -18.23 14.72
CA SER A 127 8.91 -17.07 14.49
C SER A 127 7.45 -17.37 14.79
N ALA A 128 6.98 -18.60 14.51
CA ALA A 128 5.67 -19.09 14.94
C ALA A 128 5.52 -19.05 16.48
N GLN A 129 6.53 -19.51 17.23
CA GLN A 129 6.52 -19.42 18.70
C GLN A 129 6.44 -17.98 19.22
N TRP A 130 7.07 -17.01 18.53
CA TRP A 130 6.95 -15.58 18.89
C TRP A 130 5.56 -15.01 18.56
N GLU A 131 4.97 -15.43 17.44
CA GLU A 131 3.59 -15.09 17.09
C GLU A 131 2.59 -15.62 18.12
N GLU A 132 2.63 -16.92 18.44
CA GLU A 132 1.80 -17.57 19.45
C GLU A 132 1.90 -16.87 20.82
N SER A 133 3.12 -16.52 21.23
CA SER A 133 3.40 -15.88 22.53
C SER A 133 2.85 -14.45 22.62
N ILE A 134 3.01 -13.65 21.55
CA ILE A 134 2.43 -12.30 21.47
C ILE A 134 0.90 -12.37 21.35
N LEU A 135 0.36 -13.22 20.47
CA LEU A 135 -1.08 -13.35 20.26
C LEU A 135 -1.80 -13.82 21.53
N ALA A 136 -1.18 -14.72 22.31
CA ALA A 136 -1.65 -15.10 23.63
C ALA A 136 -1.68 -13.92 24.62
N ALA A 137 -0.62 -13.10 24.67
CA ALA A 137 -0.59 -11.92 25.54
C ALA A 137 -1.66 -10.88 25.15
N LEU A 138 -1.85 -10.65 23.85
CA LEU A 138 -2.89 -9.77 23.33
C LEU A 138 -4.30 -10.26 23.71
N ASN A 139 -4.62 -11.50 23.38
CA ASN A 139 -5.98 -12.06 23.48
C ASN A 139 -6.38 -12.55 24.89
N THR A 140 -5.41 -12.79 25.78
CA THR A 140 -5.69 -13.22 27.17
C THR A 140 -5.65 -12.03 28.15
N HIS A 141 -4.93 -10.95 27.80
CA HIS A 141 -4.55 -9.92 28.78
C HIS A 141 -4.55 -8.46 28.30
N MET A 142 -4.73 -8.16 27.00
CA MET A 142 -4.69 -6.76 26.51
C MET A 142 -6.05 -6.19 26.12
N SER A 143 -6.99 -7.02 25.63
CA SER A 143 -8.32 -6.55 25.21
C SER A 143 -9.38 -7.64 25.30
N ASP A 144 -10.62 -7.27 25.60
CA ASP A 144 -11.80 -8.14 25.44
C ASP A 144 -12.14 -8.37 23.94
N GLN A 145 -11.62 -7.51 23.05
CA GLN A 145 -11.70 -7.70 21.61
C GLN A 145 -10.51 -8.52 21.13
N ALA A 146 -10.78 -9.70 20.58
CA ALA A 146 -9.74 -10.55 20.00
C ALA A 146 -9.00 -9.86 18.85
N TYR A 147 -7.67 -9.96 18.88
CA TYR A 147 -6.77 -9.67 17.78
C TYR A 147 -6.60 -10.88 16.86
N GLU A 148 -6.35 -10.57 15.59
CA GLU A 148 -5.99 -11.50 14.52
C GLU A 148 -4.65 -11.11 13.90
N VAL A 149 -3.94 -12.08 13.31
CA VAL A 149 -2.70 -11.82 12.55
C VAL A 149 -3.06 -11.27 11.16
N VAL A 150 -2.56 -10.08 10.84
CA VAL A 150 -2.65 -9.50 9.50
C VAL A 150 -1.55 -10.06 8.60
N LEU A 151 -0.30 -10.04 9.08
CA LEU A 151 0.80 -10.72 8.38
C LEU A 151 1.96 -11.08 9.31
N HIS A 152 2.48 -12.29 9.10
CA HIS A 152 3.78 -12.76 9.56
C HIS A 152 4.77 -12.67 8.41
N LYS A 153 5.91 -11.99 8.61
CA LYS A 153 7.04 -12.04 7.67
C LYS A 153 8.35 -12.13 8.44
N HIS A 154 9.30 -12.93 7.95
CA HIS A 154 10.63 -13.03 8.53
C HIS A 154 11.74 -13.15 7.47
N LEU A 155 12.96 -12.82 7.87
CA LEU A 155 14.20 -12.96 7.12
C LEU A 155 15.30 -13.41 8.09
N VAL A 156 15.63 -14.71 8.06
CA VAL A 156 16.63 -15.33 8.94
C VAL A 156 16.30 -15.07 10.43
N GLY A 157 16.98 -14.13 11.08
CA GLY A 157 16.74 -13.76 12.50
C GLY A 157 15.89 -12.51 12.68
N ILE A 158 15.43 -11.86 11.61
CA ILE A 158 14.58 -10.67 11.63
C ILE A 158 13.13 -11.12 11.45
N LEU A 159 12.21 -10.63 12.26
CA LEU A 159 10.78 -10.95 12.22
C LEU A 159 9.96 -9.66 12.33
N LEU A 160 8.87 -9.59 11.57
CA LEU A 160 7.84 -8.57 11.69
C LEU A 160 6.47 -9.25 11.73
N LEU A 161 5.74 -8.99 12.81
CA LEU A 161 4.37 -9.43 13.02
C LEU A 161 3.47 -8.19 13.03
N VAL A 162 2.37 -8.24 12.30
CA VAL A 162 1.31 -7.21 12.35
C VAL A 162 0.01 -7.87 12.76
N PHE A 163 -0.62 -7.34 13.80
CA PHE A 163 -1.90 -7.79 14.34
C PHE A 163 -2.91 -6.63 14.33
N VAL A 164 -4.19 -6.96 14.31
CA VAL A 164 -5.30 -5.99 14.37
C VAL A 164 -6.44 -6.57 15.20
N LYS A 165 -7.25 -5.74 15.87
CA LYS A 165 -8.54 -6.21 16.43
C LYS A 165 -9.46 -6.72 15.31
N ARG A 166 -10.16 -7.83 15.57
CA ARG A 166 -10.98 -8.58 14.58
C ARG A 166 -12.07 -7.73 13.92
N ASN A 167 -12.57 -6.69 14.57
CA ASN A 167 -13.54 -5.73 14.03
C ASN A 167 -13.01 -4.89 12.85
N HIS A 168 -11.69 -4.70 12.73
CA HIS A 168 -11.06 -3.98 11.62
C HIS A 168 -10.63 -4.89 10.46
N LEU A 169 -10.52 -6.20 10.69
CA LEU A 169 -10.06 -7.18 9.68
C LEU A 169 -10.87 -7.15 8.35
N PRO A 170 -12.21 -6.94 8.33
CA PRO A 170 -12.97 -6.82 7.08
C PRO A 170 -12.60 -5.60 6.21
N PHE A 171 -11.83 -4.66 6.77
CA PHE A 171 -11.42 -3.41 6.11
C PHE A 171 -9.93 -3.38 5.81
N ILE A 172 -9.27 -4.54 5.78
CA ILE A 172 -7.86 -4.67 5.39
C ILE A 172 -7.74 -5.28 3.99
N THR A 173 -7.00 -4.60 3.13
CA THR A 173 -6.70 -5.01 1.75
C THR A 173 -5.21 -4.82 1.44
N ASP A 174 -4.77 -5.23 0.25
CA ASP A 174 -3.40 -5.04 -0.27
C ASP A 174 -2.26 -5.45 0.69
N VAL A 175 -2.43 -6.56 1.41
CA VAL A 175 -1.46 -7.05 2.40
C VAL A 175 -0.28 -7.72 1.68
N VAL A 176 0.87 -7.03 1.64
CA VAL A 176 2.07 -7.48 0.92
C VAL A 176 3.30 -7.43 1.83
N GLY A 177 3.96 -8.59 2.00
CA GLY A 177 5.17 -8.72 2.83
C GLY A 177 6.44 -8.92 2.00
N SER A 178 7.44 -8.06 2.20
CA SER A 178 8.68 -8.00 1.42
C SER A 178 9.93 -8.07 2.33
N THR A 179 11.11 -8.40 1.77
CA THR A 179 12.33 -8.68 2.54
C THR A 179 13.60 -8.36 1.77
N ALA A 180 14.58 -7.72 2.41
CA ALA A 180 15.87 -7.36 1.83
C ALA A 180 17.05 -7.80 2.71
N GLY A 181 17.86 -8.75 2.23
CA GLY A 181 19.13 -9.13 2.86
C GLY A 181 20.27 -8.17 2.48
N VAL A 182 21.07 -7.76 3.47
CA VAL A 182 22.21 -6.83 3.29
C VAL A 182 23.48 -7.22 4.08
N GLY A 183 23.47 -8.36 4.78
CA GLY A 183 24.57 -8.80 5.65
C GLY A 183 25.81 -9.28 4.90
N ILE A 184 26.13 -10.58 5.01
CA ILE A 184 27.32 -11.14 4.34
C ILE A 184 27.24 -10.84 2.83
N MET A 185 28.32 -10.25 2.30
CA MET A 185 28.46 -9.76 0.92
C MET A 185 27.34 -8.81 0.44
N GLY A 186 26.67 -8.08 1.35
CA GLY A 186 25.57 -7.18 0.97
C GLY A 186 24.30 -7.92 0.55
N MET A 187 24.19 -9.23 0.83
CA MET A 187 23.14 -10.10 0.29
C MET A 187 22.49 -11.04 1.31
N MET A 188 23.22 -11.60 2.28
CA MET A 188 22.61 -12.54 3.25
C MET A 188 21.69 -11.86 4.26
N GLY A 189 20.67 -12.59 4.73
CA GLY A 189 19.65 -12.09 5.67
C GLY A 189 20.07 -11.97 7.14
N ASN A 190 21.34 -12.22 7.49
CA ASN A 190 21.85 -12.04 8.87
C ASN A 190 21.93 -10.55 9.29
N LYS A 191 21.77 -9.64 8.33
CA LYS A 191 21.40 -8.23 8.45
C LYS A 191 20.44 -7.91 7.31
N GLY A 192 19.53 -6.96 7.49
CA GLY A 192 18.49 -6.70 6.49
C GLY A 192 17.27 -5.97 7.00
N GLY A 193 16.24 -5.98 6.17
CA GLY A 193 14.90 -5.48 6.47
C GLY A 193 13.81 -6.49 6.12
N VAL A 194 12.74 -6.47 6.91
CA VAL A 194 11.47 -7.16 6.68
C VAL A 194 10.40 -6.09 6.70
N ALA A 195 9.53 -6.05 5.69
CA ALA A 195 8.48 -5.05 5.62
C ALA A 195 7.10 -5.66 5.34
N VAL A 196 6.06 -4.98 5.81
CA VAL A 196 4.65 -5.28 5.58
C VAL A 196 3.96 -4.00 5.13
N ARG A 197 3.41 -3.99 3.92
CA ARG A 197 2.43 -3.01 3.42
C ARG A 197 1.05 -3.58 3.66
N MET A 198 0.11 -2.73 4.05
CA MET A 198 -1.33 -3.03 4.10
C MET A 198 -2.10 -1.76 3.80
N THR A 199 -3.27 -1.90 3.19
CA THR A 199 -4.29 -0.85 3.15
C THR A 199 -5.29 -1.15 4.27
N LEU A 200 -5.57 -0.17 5.14
CA LEU A 200 -6.57 -0.25 6.21
C LEU A 200 -7.59 0.86 6.01
N TYR A 201 -8.85 0.49 5.87
CA TYR A 201 -9.86 1.35 5.26
C TYR A 201 -9.30 1.92 3.94
N ASP A 202 -9.12 3.23 3.83
CA ASP A 202 -8.62 3.88 2.61
C ASP A 202 -7.25 4.54 2.84
N SER A 203 -6.43 3.92 3.70
CA SER A 203 -5.11 4.43 4.11
C SER A 203 -4.04 3.35 4.08
N THR A 204 -2.98 3.57 3.30
CA THR A 204 -1.84 2.64 3.22
C THR A 204 -0.86 2.86 4.38
N ILE A 205 -0.60 1.79 5.12
CA ILE A 205 0.33 1.73 6.24
C ILE A 205 1.46 0.75 5.89
N VAL A 206 2.69 1.12 6.21
CA VAL A 206 3.90 0.32 5.96
C VAL A 206 4.72 0.20 7.24
N PHE A 207 5.00 -1.02 7.65
CA PHE A 207 5.90 -1.33 8.77
C PHE A 207 7.19 -1.93 8.23
N VAL A 208 8.34 -1.54 8.77
CA VAL A 208 9.67 -2.07 8.41
C VAL A 208 10.46 -2.42 9.67
N CYS A 209 10.65 -3.71 9.95
CA CYS A 209 11.62 -4.19 10.92
C CYS A 209 12.98 -4.33 10.26
N SER A 210 14.05 -3.84 10.89
CA SER A 210 15.40 -3.96 10.35
C SER A 210 16.44 -4.29 11.41
N HIS A 211 17.51 -4.94 10.97
CA HIS A 211 18.71 -5.22 11.73
C HIS A 211 19.91 -4.79 10.88
N LEU A 212 20.48 -3.62 11.22
CA LEU A 212 21.56 -2.95 10.50
C LEU A 212 22.95 -3.26 11.10
N ALA A 213 24.02 -2.89 10.39
CA ALA A 213 25.40 -3.18 10.76
C ALA A 213 25.78 -2.79 12.21
N ALA A 214 26.34 -3.78 12.92
CA ALA A 214 26.76 -3.67 14.30
C ALA A 214 28.01 -2.78 14.49
N HIS A 215 28.40 -2.59 15.76
CA HIS A 215 29.48 -1.74 16.27
C HIS A 215 29.23 -0.23 16.15
N THR A 216 29.39 0.49 17.25
CA THR A 216 29.00 1.91 17.41
C THR A 216 29.59 2.81 16.32
N HIS A 217 30.87 2.62 15.97
CA HIS A 217 31.58 3.42 14.98
C HIS A 217 31.16 3.15 13.52
N ASN A 218 30.47 2.04 13.21
CA ASN A 218 30.14 1.64 11.84
C ASN A 218 28.89 2.37 11.29
N VAL A 219 28.91 3.71 11.31
CA VAL A 219 27.83 4.54 10.78
C VAL A 219 27.70 4.36 9.26
N ALA A 220 28.82 4.27 8.55
CA ALA A 220 28.83 4.07 7.09
C ALA A 220 28.15 2.76 6.68
N GLY A 221 28.42 1.66 7.38
CA GLY A 221 27.75 0.37 7.14
C GLY A 221 26.24 0.45 7.37
N ARG A 222 25.78 1.07 8.46
CA ARG A 222 24.33 1.23 8.71
C ARG A 222 23.63 2.10 7.66
N ASN A 223 24.31 3.14 7.17
CA ASN A 223 23.77 3.99 6.11
C ASN A 223 23.69 3.22 4.78
N ALA A 224 24.69 2.40 4.47
CA ALA A 224 24.67 1.52 3.29
C ALA A 224 23.58 0.44 3.39
N ASP A 225 23.44 -0.20 4.55
CA ASP A 225 22.37 -1.17 4.84
C ASP A 225 20.99 -0.54 4.65
N PHE A 226 20.75 0.65 5.22
CA PHE A 226 19.50 1.38 5.07
C PHE A 226 19.18 1.69 3.60
N ALA A 227 20.16 2.20 2.85
CA ALA A 227 19.99 2.49 1.42
C ALA A 227 19.72 1.20 0.60
N ASN A 228 20.43 0.11 0.90
CA ASN A 228 20.23 -1.19 0.27
C ASN A 228 18.87 -1.82 0.62
N ILE A 229 18.36 -1.62 1.83
CA ILE A 229 17.01 -2.06 2.22
C ILE A 229 15.97 -1.25 1.44
N LEU A 230 16.08 0.08 1.42
CA LEU A 230 15.16 0.97 0.70
C LEU A 230 15.13 0.69 -0.82
N ALA A 231 16.26 0.30 -1.42
CA ALA A 231 16.37 -0.01 -2.84
C ALA A 231 15.97 -1.46 -3.21
N LYS A 232 15.78 -2.35 -2.23
CA LYS A 232 15.42 -3.78 -2.46
C LYS A 232 14.02 -4.15 -1.96
N ILE A 233 13.43 -3.39 -1.03
CA ILE A 233 12.06 -3.61 -0.56
C ILE A 233 11.08 -3.04 -1.57
N GLU A 234 10.63 -3.91 -2.46
CA GLU A 234 9.53 -3.65 -3.38
C GLU A 234 8.26 -4.37 -2.90
N PHE A 235 7.10 -3.74 -3.09
CA PHE A 235 5.78 -4.36 -2.92
C PHE A 235 5.15 -4.51 -4.31
N ARG A 236 5.50 -5.59 -5.02
CA ARG A 236 4.97 -5.84 -6.35
C ARG A 236 3.46 -6.14 -6.30
N ASP A 237 2.81 -5.98 -7.45
CA ASP A 237 1.39 -6.26 -7.74
C ASP A 237 0.34 -5.21 -7.27
N SER A 238 0.73 -4.10 -6.63
CA SER A 238 -0.20 -2.99 -6.37
C SER A 238 -0.39 -2.06 -7.58
N VAL A 239 -1.37 -2.40 -8.44
CA VAL A 239 -1.84 -1.56 -9.57
C VAL A 239 -2.25 -0.13 -9.13
N PHE A 240 -2.57 0.05 -7.85
CA PHE A 240 -3.00 1.31 -7.24
C PHE A 240 -1.89 2.37 -7.05
N ASP A 241 -0.62 2.06 -7.28
CA ASP A 241 0.50 2.99 -7.00
C ASP A 241 0.46 4.26 -7.88
N GLU A 242 -0.13 4.21 -9.08
CA GLU A 242 -0.36 5.41 -9.92
C GLU A 242 -1.55 6.26 -9.46
N MET A 243 -2.55 5.66 -8.79
CA MET A 243 -3.78 6.34 -8.39
C MET A 243 -3.75 6.93 -6.97
N ASN A 244 -2.81 6.54 -6.10
CA ASN A 244 -2.81 6.98 -4.71
C ASN A 244 -1.50 7.65 -4.24
N PRO A 245 -1.19 8.88 -4.70
CA PRO A 245 -0.09 9.69 -4.16
C PRO A 245 -0.33 10.21 -2.72
N SER A 246 -1.37 9.72 -2.02
CA SER A 246 -1.78 10.17 -0.67
C SER A 246 -0.88 9.63 0.46
N GLY A 247 0.41 9.93 0.42
CA GLY A 247 1.34 9.90 1.57
C GLY A 247 1.14 8.77 2.58
N PHE A 248 1.65 7.58 2.25
CA PHE A 248 1.69 6.41 3.13
C PHE A 248 2.20 6.73 4.55
N VAL A 249 1.72 5.98 5.54
CA VAL A 249 2.24 6.02 6.90
C VAL A 249 3.31 4.93 7.06
N LEU A 250 4.58 5.33 7.15
CA LEU A 250 5.72 4.43 7.34
C LEU A 250 6.20 4.43 8.79
N PHE A 251 6.42 3.24 9.36
CA PHE A 251 7.12 3.02 10.62
C PHE A 251 8.37 2.16 10.41
N VAL A 252 9.49 2.50 11.07
CA VAL A 252 10.77 1.79 11.01
C VAL A 252 11.21 1.39 12.42
N LEU A 253 11.54 0.11 12.58
CA LEU A 253 11.78 -0.58 13.85
C LEU A 253 13.20 -1.17 13.87
N CYS A 254 14.08 -0.66 14.75
CA CYS A 254 15.51 -1.01 14.78
C CYS A 254 16.21 -0.66 16.12
N ASP A 255 15.77 -1.25 17.23
CA ASP A 255 16.08 -0.82 18.62
C ASP A 255 15.75 0.67 18.89
N ARG A 256 14.96 1.25 17.97
CA ARG A 256 14.38 2.58 17.94
C ARG A 256 13.11 2.50 17.10
N ILE A 257 12.23 3.50 17.24
CA ILE A 257 11.03 3.62 16.43
C ILE A 257 11.05 4.98 15.74
N LEU A 258 11.03 4.98 14.40
CA LEU A 258 10.95 6.18 13.57
C LEU A 258 9.69 6.10 12.71
N TRP A 259 9.12 7.25 12.32
CA TRP A 259 7.96 7.29 11.44
C TRP A 259 8.06 8.41 10.39
N LYS A 260 7.31 8.23 9.29
CA LYS A 260 7.07 9.25 8.26
C LYS A 260 5.61 9.17 7.84
N ALA A 261 4.92 10.30 7.86
CA ALA A 261 3.52 10.42 7.47
C ALA A 261 3.27 11.83 6.89
N LYS A 262 2.06 12.08 6.38
CA LYS A 262 1.57 13.45 6.18
C LYS A 262 1.37 14.14 7.55
N ALA A 263 1.44 15.47 7.58
CA ALA A 263 1.08 16.27 8.75
C ALA A 263 -0.33 15.90 9.27
N ASP A 264 -0.50 15.97 10.58
CA ASP A 264 -1.74 15.68 11.33
C ASP A 264 -2.31 14.25 11.20
N THR A 265 -1.65 13.36 10.43
CA THR A 265 -2.05 11.94 10.26
C THR A 265 -1.57 11.05 11.41
N VAL A 266 -0.47 11.40 12.10
CA VAL A 266 0.13 10.61 13.18
C VAL A 266 0.55 11.52 14.33
N ALA A 267 0.14 11.20 15.55
CA ALA A 267 0.55 11.86 16.78
C ALA A 267 1.12 10.85 17.79
N LEU A 268 2.42 10.94 18.08
CA LEU A 268 3.08 10.14 19.12
C LEU A 268 2.47 10.48 20.50
N GLN A 269 2.02 9.46 21.23
CA GLN A 269 1.52 9.58 22.61
C GLN A 269 2.57 9.19 23.63
N HIS A 270 3.33 8.11 23.37
CA HIS A 270 4.38 7.61 24.25
C HIS A 270 5.53 7.02 23.43
N TYR A 271 6.77 7.15 23.90
CA TYR A 271 7.95 6.42 23.42
C TYR A 271 8.88 6.08 24.58
N GLY A 272 9.22 4.80 24.78
CA GLY A 272 9.95 4.33 25.95
C GLY A 272 10.52 2.92 25.81
N ALA A 273 11.25 2.48 26.84
CA ALA A 273 11.83 1.14 26.92
C ALA A 273 11.28 0.36 28.12
N ALA A 274 10.96 -0.91 27.90
CA ALA A 274 10.40 -1.80 28.90
C ALA A 274 11.51 -2.38 29.81
N MET A 275 11.93 -1.57 30.80
CA MET A 275 13.09 -1.90 31.65
C MET A 275 12.91 -3.17 32.50
N GLU A 276 11.67 -3.56 32.79
CA GLU A 276 11.34 -4.76 33.58
C GLU A 276 11.51 -6.08 32.82
N LEU A 277 11.46 -6.06 31.48
CA LEU A 277 11.48 -7.28 30.66
C LEU A 277 12.92 -7.78 30.41
N ASP A 278 13.53 -8.34 31.45
CA ASP A 278 14.92 -8.83 31.44
C ASP A 278 15.06 -10.26 30.89
N MET A 279 14.71 -10.45 29.61
CA MET A 279 14.92 -11.75 28.92
C MET A 279 16.04 -11.73 27.87
N SER A 280 16.60 -10.56 27.55
CA SER A 280 17.67 -10.34 26.58
C SER A 280 18.68 -9.30 27.14
N ASP A 281 19.86 -9.23 26.55
CA ASP A 281 20.86 -8.19 26.86
C ASP A 281 20.47 -6.81 26.30
N HIS A 282 19.67 -6.78 25.22
CA HIS A 282 18.90 -5.60 24.84
C HIS A 282 17.66 -5.42 25.74
N LYS A 283 17.06 -4.23 25.74
CA LYS A 283 15.74 -3.99 26.35
C LYS A 283 14.71 -3.64 25.27
N PRO A 284 13.47 -4.15 25.37
CA PRO A 284 12.45 -3.87 24.37
C PRO A 284 12.09 -2.38 24.35
N VAL A 285 11.82 -1.84 23.16
CA VAL A 285 11.36 -0.46 22.96
C VAL A 285 9.92 -0.49 22.45
N ALA A 286 9.09 0.48 22.88
CA ALA A 286 7.70 0.61 22.47
C ALA A 286 7.33 2.08 22.17
N ALA A 287 6.40 2.26 21.25
CA ALA A 287 5.76 3.54 20.94
C ALA A 287 4.25 3.36 20.79
N LEU A 288 3.50 4.33 21.30
CA LEU A 288 2.05 4.43 21.14
C LEU A 288 1.73 5.67 20.30
N PHE A 289 0.87 5.52 19.31
CA PHE A 289 0.48 6.58 18.39
C PHE A 289 -1.05 6.65 18.24
N HIS A 290 -1.58 7.86 18.11
CA HIS A 290 -2.89 8.08 17.50
C HIS A 290 -2.69 8.30 15.99
N LEU A 291 -3.44 7.55 15.18
CA LEU A 291 -3.46 7.60 13.72
C LEU A 291 -4.81 8.09 13.25
N LYS A 292 -4.84 8.86 12.16
CA LYS A 292 -6.06 9.23 11.45
C LYS A 292 -6.10 8.53 10.11
N VAL A 293 -6.93 7.50 9.99
CA VAL A 293 -7.15 6.77 8.74
C VAL A 293 -8.43 7.28 8.06
N LYS A 294 -8.37 7.43 6.73
CA LYS A 294 -9.55 7.68 5.90
C LYS A 294 -10.43 6.44 5.82
N TYR A 295 -11.74 6.64 5.73
CA TYR A 295 -12.71 5.62 5.36
C TYR A 295 -13.72 6.17 4.36
N GLU A 296 -13.74 5.66 3.14
CA GLU A 296 -14.78 5.95 2.15
C GLU A 296 -16.01 5.10 2.46
N VAL A 297 -17.15 5.77 2.68
CA VAL A 297 -18.42 5.11 3.01
C VAL A 297 -19.18 4.80 1.73
N ASP A 298 -19.30 3.52 1.38
CA ASP A 298 -19.90 3.06 0.11
C ASP A 298 -21.28 3.68 -0.17
N ASP A 299 -22.21 3.66 0.79
CA ASP A 299 -23.55 4.26 0.63
C ASP A 299 -23.50 5.75 0.21
N LYS A 300 -22.55 6.51 0.76
CA LYS A 300 -22.33 7.93 0.45
C LYS A 300 -21.67 8.09 -0.92
N LYS A 301 -20.69 7.24 -1.22
CA LYS A 301 -19.97 7.20 -2.51
C LYS A 301 -20.94 6.87 -3.65
N GLU A 302 -21.81 5.89 -3.47
CA GLU A 302 -22.90 5.56 -4.40
C GLU A 302 -23.92 6.69 -4.55
N ALA A 303 -24.25 7.43 -3.49
CA ALA A 303 -25.13 8.60 -3.58
C ALA A 303 -24.50 9.68 -4.48
N VAL A 304 -23.25 10.06 -4.21
CA VAL A 304 -22.49 11.04 -5.01
C VAL A 304 -22.29 10.56 -6.45
N GLN A 305 -21.99 9.27 -6.68
CA GLN A 305 -21.90 8.67 -8.02
C GLN A 305 -23.22 8.79 -8.79
N ARG A 306 -24.37 8.52 -8.16
CA ARG A 306 -25.70 8.64 -8.79
C ARG A 306 -26.04 10.10 -9.13
N GLU A 307 -25.60 11.06 -8.34
CA GLU A 307 -25.74 12.49 -8.67
C GLU A 307 -24.88 12.89 -9.86
N ILE A 308 -23.58 12.59 -9.82
CA ILE A 308 -22.64 12.88 -10.92
C ILE A 308 -23.12 12.24 -12.23
N SER A 309 -23.60 11.01 -12.18
CA SER A 309 -24.14 10.32 -13.36
C SER A 309 -25.31 11.08 -13.98
N ARG A 310 -26.27 11.56 -13.17
CA ARG A 310 -27.41 12.37 -13.63
C ARG A 310 -26.99 13.71 -14.23
N GLU A 311 -25.94 14.34 -13.69
CA GLU A 311 -25.36 15.56 -14.28
C GLU A 311 -24.76 15.28 -15.67
N LEU A 312 -24.03 14.17 -15.82
CA LEU A 312 -23.41 13.77 -17.09
C LEU A 312 -24.48 13.40 -18.12
N ASP A 313 -25.49 12.60 -17.74
CA ASP A 313 -26.62 12.24 -18.61
C ASP A 313 -27.39 13.48 -19.10
N LYS A 314 -27.61 14.45 -18.20
CA LYS A 314 -28.23 15.73 -18.57
C LYS A 314 -27.33 16.52 -19.52
N TRP A 315 -26.04 16.66 -19.22
CA TRP A 315 -25.11 17.40 -20.07
C TRP A 315 -24.99 16.78 -21.47
N GLU A 316 -24.90 15.45 -21.57
CA GLU A 316 -24.89 14.72 -22.84
C GLU A 316 -26.19 14.92 -23.64
N SER A 317 -27.34 14.97 -22.96
CA SER A 317 -28.64 15.25 -23.59
C SER A 317 -28.74 16.70 -24.08
N ASP A 318 -28.36 17.67 -23.25
CA ASP A 318 -28.42 19.10 -23.56
C ASP A 318 -27.45 19.50 -24.70
N ASN A 319 -26.29 18.83 -24.81
CA ASN A 319 -25.26 19.07 -25.83
C ASN A 319 -25.35 18.11 -27.04
N LYS A 320 -26.39 17.27 -27.13
CA LYS A 320 -26.56 16.33 -28.25
C LYS A 320 -26.86 17.11 -29.55
N PRO A 321 -26.12 16.91 -30.66
CA PRO A 321 -26.36 17.63 -31.91
C PRO A 321 -27.79 17.46 -32.42
N LYS A 322 -28.50 18.58 -32.57
CA LYS A 322 -29.90 18.60 -33.02
C LYS A 322 -29.94 18.65 -34.54
N VAL A 323 -30.05 17.48 -35.17
CA VAL A 323 -30.31 17.38 -36.61
C VAL A 323 -31.75 17.84 -36.87
N ILE A 324 -31.91 19.12 -37.21
CA ILE A 324 -33.17 19.70 -37.64
C ILE A 324 -33.30 19.47 -39.15
N ASP A 325 -34.17 18.54 -39.54
CA ASP A 325 -34.45 18.25 -40.94
C ASP A 325 -35.34 19.35 -41.55
N HIS A 326 -34.71 20.42 -42.01
CA HIS A 326 -35.40 21.61 -42.52
C HIS A 326 -35.72 21.42 -44.01
N PRO A 327 -36.99 21.52 -44.47
CA PRO A 327 -37.41 21.20 -45.86
C PRO A 327 -36.88 22.11 -47.00
N SER A 328 -35.77 22.84 -46.81
CA SER A 328 -35.21 23.75 -47.81
C SER A 328 -33.71 24.02 -47.67
N HIS A 329 -33.18 24.15 -46.45
CA HIS A 329 -31.77 24.49 -46.20
C HIS A 329 -31.25 23.86 -44.91
N TYR A 330 -30.19 23.05 -45.00
CA TYR A 330 -29.51 22.51 -43.83
C TYR A 330 -28.70 23.62 -43.13
N VAL A 331 -29.13 24.00 -41.92
CA VAL A 331 -28.35 24.86 -41.02
C VAL A 331 -27.93 24.01 -39.82
N ILE A 332 -26.63 23.95 -39.57
CA ILE A 332 -26.07 23.34 -38.36
C ILE A 332 -25.99 24.43 -37.29
N LEU A 333 -26.51 24.15 -36.10
CA LEU A 333 -26.35 24.93 -34.86
C LEU A 333 -25.48 24.12 -33.89
#